data_AF-A0A9W8QUB8-F1
#
_entry.id   AF-A0A9W8QUB8-F1
#
_cell.length_a   1.000
_cell.length_b   1.000
_cell.length_c   1.000
_cell.angle_alpha   90.00
_cell.angle_beta   90.00
_cell.angle_gamma   90.00
#
_symmetry.space_group_name_H-M   'P 1'
#
loop_
_entity.id
_entity.type
_entity.pdbx_description
1 polymer ?
#
loop_
_entity_poly.entity_id
_entity_poly.type
_entity_poly.pdbx_seq_one_letter_code
_entity_poly.pdbx_strand_id
1 'polypeptide(L)'
;MEWERYLAGWLSPGRFVVVAVAAVPFLALTFSYCRGLYRLYWHPLSKFPGPKEATKSDLWLYHQDLTPFPEDTFEDLHRQYGAKAIRIAPNELHINETSLYKAIYKQSNPFPKHEQFYLGFATEAPTSFTEVDKAKHKERRRMLSSMFSRAGVLKLEDLIWERLKLLENKIDRLCDKDINLYNAFSGIRLI
;
A
#
# COMPACT_ATOMS: atom_id res chain seq x y z
N MET A 1 -38.20 -39.64 35.23
CA MET A 1 -36.98 -39.48 36.07
C MET A 1 -35.66 -39.89 35.39
N GLU A 2 -35.61 -40.25 34.10
CA GLU A 2 -34.32 -40.41 33.38
C GLU A 2 -33.99 -39.23 32.47
N TRP A 3 -35.00 -38.61 31.85
CA TRP A 3 -34.83 -37.46 30.95
C TRP A 3 -34.22 -36.22 31.65
N GLU A 4 -34.47 -36.03 32.94
CA GLU A 4 -33.86 -34.95 33.73
C GLU A 4 -32.36 -35.15 33.92
N ARG A 5 -31.87 -36.40 34.03
CA ARG A 5 -30.44 -36.70 34.12
C ARG A 5 -29.73 -36.49 32.78
N TYR A 6 -30.43 -36.80 31.68
CA TYR A 6 -29.95 -36.48 30.32
C TYR A 6 -29.88 -34.97 30.07
N LEU A 7 -30.89 -34.20 30.50
CA LEU A 7 -30.88 -32.73 30.40
C LEU A 7 -29.83 -32.11 31.34
N ALA A 8 -29.67 -32.60 32.57
CA ALA A 8 -28.64 -32.12 33.51
C ALA A 8 -27.21 -32.40 33.02
N GLY A 9 -26.99 -33.54 32.35
CA GLY A 9 -25.73 -33.84 31.67
C GLY A 9 -25.48 -32.98 30.43
N TRP A 10 -26.53 -32.46 29.79
CA TRP A 10 -26.44 -31.51 28.67
C TRP A 10 -26.15 -30.09 29.17
N LEU A 11 -26.73 -29.71 30.32
CA LEU A 11 -26.56 -28.42 30.99
C LEU A 11 -25.26 -28.31 31.81
N SER A 12 -24.38 -29.33 31.77
CA SER A 12 -23.10 -29.28 32.48
C SER A 12 -22.22 -28.12 31.96
N PRO A 13 -21.59 -27.32 32.86
CA PRO A 13 -20.81 -26.16 32.45
C PRO A 13 -19.72 -26.46 31.41
N GLY A 14 -19.12 -27.66 31.47
CA GLY A 14 -18.08 -28.08 30.53
C GLY A 14 -18.56 -28.28 29.10
N ARG A 15 -19.80 -28.72 28.86
CA ARG A 15 -20.33 -28.91 27.50
C ARG A 15 -20.71 -27.59 26.85
N PHE A 16 -21.22 -26.63 27.63
CA PHE A 16 -21.43 -25.27 27.15
C PHE A 16 -20.13 -24.59 26.73
N VAL A 17 -19.04 -24.81 27.47
CA VAL A 17 -17.72 -24.28 27.09
C VAL A 17 -17.24 -24.93 25.79
N VAL A 18 -17.36 -26.24 25.63
CA VAL A 18 -16.96 -26.94 24.38
C VAL A 18 -17.80 -26.48 23.18
N VAL A 19 -19.12 -26.34 23.35
CA VAL A 19 -20.02 -25.85 22.29
C VAL A 19 -19.71 -24.39 21.95
N ALA A 20 -19.48 -23.53 22.95
CA ALA A 20 -19.12 -22.13 22.72
C ALA A 20 -17.77 -22.01 22.00
N VAL A 21 -16.77 -22.80 22.40
CA VAL A 21 -15.44 -22.83 21.76
C VAL A 21 -15.51 -23.34 20.32
N ALA A 22 -16.37 -24.30 20.01
CA ALA A 22 -16.59 -24.80 18.64
C ALA A 22 -17.47 -23.87 17.79
N ALA A 23 -18.41 -23.14 18.40
CA ALA A 23 -19.31 -22.23 17.70
C ALA A 23 -18.58 -20.98 17.17
N VAL A 24 -17.59 -20.46 17.92
CA VAL A 24 -16.80 -19.29 17.51
C VAL A 24 -16.10 -19.47 16.14
N PRO A 25 -15.28 -20.51 15.92
CA PRO A 25 -14.63 -20.71 14.61
C PRO A 25 -15.65 -21.03 13.52
N PHE A 26 -16.72 -21.76 13.83
CA PHE A 26 -17.78 -22.06 12.86
C PHE A 26 -18.49 -20.78 12.37
N LEU A 27 -18.85 -19.87 13.28
CA LEU A 27 -19.44 -18.57 12.94
C LEU A 27 -18.44 -17.69 12.18
N ALA A 28 -17.16 -17.68 12.57
CA ALA A 28 -16.12 -16.93 11.88
C ALA A 28 -15.90 -17.42 10.43
N LEU A 29 -15.90 -18.74 10.21
CA LEU A 29 -15.79 -19.35 8.88
C LEU A 29 -17.01 -19.03 8.02
N THR A 30 -18.21 -19.18 8.59
CA THR A 30 -19.47 -18.85 7.90
C THR A 30 -19.51 -17.37 7.51
N PHE A 31 -19.15 -16.48 8.43
CA PHE A 31 -19.07 -15.04 8.17
C PHE A 31 -18.05 -14.71 7.07
N SER A 32 -16.86 -15.32 7.11
CA SER A 32 -15.82 -15.12 6.09
C SER A 32 -16.26 -15.60 4.71
N TYR A 33 -16.94 -16.76 4.66
CA TYR A 33 -17.50 -17.30 3.42
C TYR A 33 -18.60 -16.39 2.85
N CYS A 34 -19.58 -15.99 3.66
CA CYS A 34 -20.64 -15.06 3.25
C CYS A 34 -20.07 -13.72 2.79
N ARG A 35 -19.05 -13.19 3.47
CA ARG A 35 -18.36 -11.97 3.08
C ARG A 35 -17.61 -12.11 1.76
N GLY A 36 -16.99 -13.27 1.51
CA GLY A 36 -16.35 -13.58 0.22
C GLY A 36 -17.34 -13.59 -0.93
N LEU A 37 -18.51 -14.23 -0.75
CA LEU A 37 -19.59 -14.23 -1.74
C LEU A 37 -20.14 -12.82 -1.99
N TYR A 38 -20.37 -12.04 -0.93
CA TYR A 38 -20.76 -10.64 -1.03
C TYR A 38 -19.75 -9.83 -1.87
N ARG A 39 -18.46 -9.99 -1.56
CA ARG A 39 -17.37 -9.30 -2.26
C ARG A 39 -17.30 -9.65 -3.74
N LEU A 40 -17.63 -10.88 -4.10
CA LEU A 40 -17.59 -11.37 -5.47
C LEU A 40 -18.77 -10.90 -6.32
N TYR A 41 -20.00 -10.97 -5.79
CA TYR A 41 -21.21 -10.76 -6.60
C TYR A 41 -21.93 -9.43 -6.34
N TRP A 42 -21.92 -8.91 -5.12
CA TRP A 42 -22.75 -7.77 -4.72
C TRP A 42 -21.96 -6.53 -4.32
N HIS A 43 -20.63 -6.61 -4.28
CA HIS A 43 -19.80 -5.46 -3.97
C HIS A 43 -19.87 -4.40 -5.08
N PRO A 44 -19.83 -3.09 -4.78
CA PRO A 44 -19.81 -2.03 -5.81
C PRO A 44 -18.68 -2.17 -6.84
N LEU A 45 -17.57 -2.80 -6.45
CA LEU A 45 -16.42 -3.08 -7.32
C LEU A 45 -16.48 -4.43 -8.04
N SER A 46 -17.53 -5.24 -7.85
CA SER A 46 -17.68 -6.55 -8.53
C SER A 46 -17.78 -6.44 -10.05
N LYS A 47 -18.18 -5.27 -10.57
CA LYS A 47 -18.24 -4.96 -12.01
C LYS A 47 -16.87 -4.85 -12.68
N PHE A 48 -15.79 -4.71 -11.90
CA PHE A 48 -14.43 -4.63 -12.44
C PHE A 48 -13.81 -6.02 -12.49
N PRO A 49 -13.22 -6.42 -13.64
CA PRO A 49 -12.56 -7.71 -13.76
C PRO A 49 -11.28 -7.74 -12.90
N GLY A 50 -10.84 -8.93 -12.52
CA GLY A 50 -9.61 -9.12 -11.75
C GLY A 50 -9.50 -10.55 -11.21
N PRO A 51 -8.36 -10.90 -10.61
CA PRO A 51 -8.17 -12.20 -9.99
C PRO A 51 -9.23 -12.47 -8.91
N LYS A 52 -9.81 -13.67 -8.92
CA LYS A 52 -10.85 -14.02 -7.92
C LYS A 52 -10.30 -14.00 -6.49
N GLU A 53 -9.03 -14.35 -6.30
CA GLU A 53 -8.38 -14.31 -4.99
C GLU A 53 -8.18 -12.87 -4.50
N ALA A 54 -7.85 -11.93 -5.39
CA ALA A 54 -7.78 -10.49 -5.11
C ALA A 54 -9.12 -9.91 -4.62
N THR A 55 -10.24 -10.49 -5.07
CA THR A 55 -11.58 -10.03 -4.66
C THR A 55 -11.94 -10.44 -3.22
N LYS A 56 -11.38 -11.56 -2.73
CA LYS A 56 -11.75 -12.12 -1.42
C LYS A 56 -11.04 -11.42 -0.26
N SER A 57 -9.76 -11.10 -0.41
CA SER A 57 -8.92 -10.53 0.66
C SER A 57 -7.72 -9.77 0.10
N ASP A 58 -7.16 -8.87 0.91
CA ASP A 58 -5.95 -8.09 0.58
C ASP A 58 -4.68 -8.97 0.52
N LEU A 59 -4.74 -10.21 1.02
CA LEU A 59 -3.61 -11.16 1.04
C LEU A 59 -3.00 -11.42 -0.35
N TRP A 60 -3.83 -11.43 -1.39
CA TRP A 60 -3.34 -11.63 -2.75
C TRP A 60 -2.45 -10.47 -3.19
N LEU A 61 -2.86 -9.23 -2.89
CA LEU A 61 -2.09 -8.02 -3.19
C LEU A 61 -0.79 -8.00 -2.39
N TYR A 62 -0.88 -8.29 -1.09
CA TYR A 62 0.31 -8.41 -0.23
C TYR A 62 1.31 -9.43 -0.77
N HIS A 63 0.84 -10.57 -1.27
CA HIS A 63 1.72 -11.55 -1.91
C HIS A 63 2.38 -11.00 -3.18
N GLN A 64 1.67 -10.21 -4.00
CA GLN A 64 2.28 -9.57 -5.18
C GLN A 64 3.33 -8.54 -4.76
N ASP A 65 3.10 -7.79 -3.70
CA ASP A 65 4.06 -6.79 -3.18
C ASP A 65 5.37 -7.41 -2.67
N LEU A 66 5.37 -8.71 -2.35
CA LEU A 66 6.59 -9.46 -1.99
C LEU A 66 7.40 -9.92 -3.21
N THR A 67 6.87 -9.75 -4.43
CA THR A 67 7.60 -10.07 -5.65
C THR A 67 8.54 -8.91 -6.03
N PRO A 68 9.66 -9.17 -6.75
CA PRO A 68 10.60 -8.11 -7.12
C PRO A 68 10.00 -7.02 -8.03
N PHE A 69 9.04 -7.39 -8.89
CA PHE A 69 8.43 -6.51 -9.90
C PHE A 69 6.91 -6.71 -9.93
N PRO A 70 6.16 -6.19 -8.94
CA PRO A 70 4.69 -6.31 -8.90
C PRO A 70 4.02 -5.62 -10.11
N GLU A 71 4.65 -4.58 -10.65
CA GLU A 71 4.15 -3.82 -11.81
C GLU A 71 4.01 -4.69 -13.07
N ASP A 72 4.95 -5.61 -13.30
CA ASP A 72 4.88 -6.54 -14.44
C ASP A 72 3.63 -7.42 -14.35
N THR A 73 3.31 -7.86 -13.12
CA THR A 73 2.10 -8.64 -12.85
C THR A 73 0.85 -7.81 -13.13
N PHE A 74 0.80 -6.54 -12.72
CA PHE A 74 -0.35 -5.69 -12.99
C PHE A 74 -0.50 -5.39 -14.48
N GLU A 75 0.60 -5.18 -15.20
CA GLU A 75 0.59 -5.02 -16.65
C GLU A 75 0.02 -6.26 -17.35
N ASP A 76 0.49 -7.45 -16.98
CA ASP A 76 0.00 -8.71 -17.53
C ASP A 76 -1.49 -8.93 -17.24
N LEU A 77 -1.96 -8.57 -16.03
CA LEU A 77 -3.38 -8.65 -15.70
C LEU A 77 -4.21 -7.67 -16.53
N HIS A 78 -3.73 -6.44 -16.74
CA HIS A 78 -4.39 -5.48 -17.63
C HIS A 78 -4.48 -6.00 -19.07
N ARG A 79 -3.42 -6.65 -19.57
CA ARG A 79 -3.42 -7.31 -20.90
C ARG A 79 -4.38 -8.49 -20.95
N GLN A 80 -4.38 -9.33 -19.92
CA GLN A 80 -5.21 -10.53 -19.83
C GLN A 80 -6.71 -10.19 -19.78
N TYR A 81 -7.10 -9.22 -18.94
CA TYR A 81 -8.51 -8.83 -18.79
C TYR A 81 -8.95 -7.80 -19.82
N GLY A 82 -8.02 -7.16 -20.55
CA GLY A 82 -8.33 -6.12 -21.55
C GLY A 82 -9.05 -4.90 -20.98
N ALA A 83 -8.90 -4.65 -19.67
CA ALA A 83 -9.66 -3.64 -18.95
C ALA A 83 -8.77 -2.48 -18.50
N LYS A 84 -9.31 -1.26 -18.56
CA LYS A 84 -8.64 -0.02 -18.10
C LYS A 84 -8.53 0.07 -16.58
N ALA A 85 -9.38 -0.64 -15.85
CA ALA A 85 -9.33 -0.76 -14.42
C ALA A 85 -9.57 -2.23 -14.04
N ILE A 86 -8.70 -2.77 -13.20
CA ILE A 86 -8.79 -4.13 -12.68
C ILE A 86 -8.88 -4.10 -11.16
N ARG A 87 -9.56 -5.06 -10.58
CA ARG A 87 -9.70 -5.19 -9.12
C ARG A 87 -8.54 -6.00 -8.56
N ILE A 88 -7.70 -5.36 -7.75
CA ILE A 88 -6.50 -5.95 -7.13
C ILE A 88 -6.65 -6.21 -5.62
N ALA A 89 -7.68 -5.65 -5.00
CA ALA A 89 -8.07 -5.98 -3.63
C ALA A 89 -9.61 -5.86 -3.48
N PRO A 90 -10.21 -6.28 -2.36
CA PRO A 90 -11.64 -6.09 -2.12
C PRO A 90 -12.11 -4.64 -2.30
N ASN A 91 -11.29 -3.66 -1.92
CA ASN A 91 -11.63 -2.23 -1.97
C ASN A 91 -10.70 -1.41 -2.88
N GLU A 92 -9.83 -2.05 -3.67
CA GLU A 92 -8.81 -1.36 -4.46
C GLU A 92 -8.86 -1.74 -5.93
N LEU A 93 -8.66 -0.74 -6.79
CA LEU A 93 -8.56 -0.88 -8.22
C LEU A 93 -7.19 -0.42 -8.68
N HIS A 94 -6.57 -1.21 -9.56
CA HIS A 94 -5.44 -0.77 -10.34
C HIS A 94 -5.95 -0.18 -11.66
N ILE A 95 -5.50 1.03 -12.00
CA ILE A 95 -6.03 1.80 -13.12
C ILE A 95 -4.91 2.06 -14.12
N ASN A 96 -5.09 1.55 -15.34
CA ASN A 96 -4.21 1.79 -16.48
C ASN A 96 -4.96 2.65 -17.53
N GLU A 97 -5.23 3.90 -17.17
CA GLU A 97 -5.91 4.87 -18.02
C GLU A 97 -5.36 6.28 -17.81
N THR A 98 -4.57 6.76 -18.77
CA THR A 98 -3.89 8.06 -18.69
C THR A 98 -4.85 9.25 -18.66
N SER A 99 -6.05 9.12 -19.26
CA SER A 99 -7.06 10.19 -19.26
C SER A 99 -7.58 10.52 -17.85
N LEU A 100 -7.51 9.58 -16.90
CA LEU A 100 -7.92 9.78 -15.51
C LEU A 100 -6.88 10.48 -14.64
N TYR A 101 -5.63 10.63 -15.11
CA TYR A 101 -4.54 11.22 -14.32
C TYR A 101 -4.92 12.58 -13.74
N LYS A 102 -5.46 13.48 -14.57
CA LYS A 102 -5.89 14.82 -14.13
C LYS A 102 -7.08 14.79 -13.17
N ALA A 103 -7.94 13.76 -13.25
CA ALA A 103 -9.08 13.61 -12.36
C ALA A 103 -8.66 13.11 -10.97
N ILE A 104 -7.73 12.16 -10.92
CA ILE A 104 -7.19 11.56 -9.68
C ILE A 104 -6.27 12.54 -8.97
N TYR A 105 -5.31 13.14 -9.69
CA TYR A 105 -4.26 14.00 -9.12
C TYR A 105 -4.58 15.51 -9.20
N LYS A 106 -5.86 15.88 -9.27
CA LYS A 106 -6.27 17.28 -9.24
C LYS A 106 -5.90 17.95 -7.91
N GLN A 107 -5.47 19.21 -8.00
CA GLN A 107 -5.15 20.01 -6.81
C GLN A 107 -6.39 20.60 -6.12
N SER A 108 -7.48 20.79 -6.87
CA SER A 108 -8.77 21.26 -6.35
C SER A 108 -9.59 20.08 -5.82
N ASN A 109 -9.84 20.06 -4.51
CA ASN A 109 -10.52 18.95 -3.81
C ASN A 109 -9.90 17.56 -4.11
N PRO A 110 -8.66 17.31 -3.69
CA PRO A 110 -7.95 16.06 -3.97
C PRO A 110 -8.61 14.89 -3.25
N PHE A 111 -8.44 13.67 -3.78
CA PHE A 111 -8.75 12.45 -3.03
C PHE A 111 -7.84 12.35 -1.80
N PRO A 112 -8.37 11.93 -0.63
CA PRO A 112 -7.53 11.69 0.53
C PRO A 112 -6.57 10.53 0.24
N LYS A 113 -5.39 10.58 0.87
CA LYS A 113 -4.47 9.44 0.90
C LYS A 113 -5.12 8.28 1.63
N HIS A 114 -4.81 7.05 1.23
CA HIS A 114 -5.28 5.86 1.94
C HIS A 114 -4.53 5.73 3.26
N GLU A 115 -5.22 5.97 4.38
CA GLU A 115 -4.60 6.02 5.71
C GLU A 115 -3.80 4.74 6.04
N GLN A 116 -4.40 3.56 5.80
CA GLN A 116 -3.76 2.29 6.13
C GLN A 116 -2.47 2.04 5.33
N PHE A 117 -2.43 2.46 4.07
CA PHE A 117 -1.22 2.37 3.25
C PHE A 117 -0.11 3.29 3.79
N TYR A 118 -0.45 4.55 4.11
CA TYR A 118 0.55 5.53 4.54
C TYR A 118 1.02 5.34 6.00
N LEU A 119 0.26 4.63 6.83
CA LEU A 119 0.69 4.22 8.18
C LEU A 119 1.96 3.36 8.15
N GLY A 120 2.16 2.55 7.10
CA GLY A 120 3.39 1.76 6.92
C GLY A 120 4.67 2.60 6.77
N PHE A 121 4.53 3.90 6.47
CA PHE A 121 5.64 4.84 6.32
C PHE A 121 5.68 5.88 7.44
N ALA A 122 4.80 5.76 8.45
CA ALA A 122 4.72 6.73 9.53
C ALA A 122 5.99 6.71 10.39
N THR A 123 6.49 7.89 10.72
CA THR A 123 7.53 8.10 11.73
C THR A 123 6.89 8.65 13.01
N GLU A 124 7.69 9.07 13.99
CA GLU A 124 7.19 9.67 15.25
C GLU A 124 6.21 10.84 15.02
N ALA A 125 6.36 11.57 13.91
CA ALA A 125 5.44 12.63 13.50
C ALA A 125 5.08 12.53 12.01
N PRO A 126 3.83 12.85 11.61
CA PRO A 126 3.44 12.85 10.20
C PRO A 126 4.32 13.78 9.36
N THR A 127 4.78 13.28 8.21
CA THR A 127 5.56 14.05 7.24
C THR A 127 4.64 14.61 6.16
N SER A 128 5.14 15.46 5.25
CA SER A 128 4.35 15.85 4.07
C SER A 128 3.98 14.63 3.21
N PHE A 129 4.75 13.54 3.28
CA PHE A 129 4.46 12.31 2.57
C PHE A 129 3.34 11.50 3.25
N THR A 130 3.35 11.37 4.57
CA THR A 130 2.39 10.52 5.30
C THR A 130 1.13 11.23 5.81
N GLU A 131 1.13 12.57 5.88
CA GLU A 131 -0.03 13.33 6.34
C GLU A 131 -1.25 13.11 5.41
N VAL A 132 -2.34 12.59 5.99
CA VAL A 132 -3.61 12.27 5.33
C VAL A 132 -4.58 13.45 5.39
N ASP A 133 -4.50 14.27 6.45
CA ASP A 133 -5.33 15.46 6.59
C ASP A 133 -4.92 16.53 5.57
N LYS A 134 -5.89 16.99 4.77
CA LYS A 134 -5.64 17.92 3.66
C LYS A 134 -5.15 19.30 4.14
N ALA A 135 -5.66 19.79 5.27
CA ALA A 135 -5.31 21.09 5.80
C ALA A 135 -3.90 21.07 6.39
N LYS A 136 -3.59 20.06 7.21
CA LYS A 136 -2.24 19.86 7.77
C LYS A 136 -1.21 19.60 6.66
N HIS A 137 -1.56 18.79 5.66
CA HIS A 137 -0.70 18.55 4.51
C HIS A 137 -0.40 19.85 3.74
N LYS A 138 -1.42 20.69 3.51
CA LYS A 138 -1.25 21.99 2.86
C LYS A 138 -0.33 22.92 3.65
N GLU A 139 -0.47 22.96 4.96
CA GLU A 139 0.39 23.75 5.85
C GLU A 139 1.85 23.28 5.80
N ARG A 140 2.09 21.97 5.94
CA ARG A 140 3.42 21.36 5.84
C ARG A 140 4.08 21.65 4.49
N ARG A 141 3.33 21.47 3.39
CA ARG A 141 3.84 21.76 2.04
C ARG A 141 4.15 23.25 1.85
N ARG A 142 3.40 24.15 2.48
CA ARG A 142 3.68 25.59 2.45
C ARG A 142 5.03 25.89 3.10
N MET A 143 5.33 25.28 4.25
CA MET A 143 6.60 25.50 4.96
C MET A 143 7.82 25.08 4.13
N LEU A 144 7.71 23.99 3.35
CA LEU A 144 8.80 23.49 2.50
C LEU A 144 8.89 24.18 1.13
N SER A 145 7.83 24.89 0.70
CA SER A 145 7.71 25.39 -0.68
C SER A 145 8.82 26.33 -1.11
N SER A 146 9.41 27.10 -0.19
CA SER A 146 10.52 28.02 -0.48
C SER A 146 11.80 27.30 -0.90
N MET A 147 12.08 26.12 -0.33
CA MET A 147 13.25 25.30 -0.66
C MET A 147 13.17 24.74 -2.09
N PHE A 148 11.95 24.43 -2.55
CA PHE A 148 11.68 23.94 -3.91
C PHE A 148 11.38 25.06 -4.92
N SER A 149 11.50 26.33 -4.52
CA SER A 149 11.40 27.45 -5.46
C SER A 149 12.65 27.53 -6.34
N ARG A 150 12.56 28.17 -7.51
CA ARG A 150 13.74 28.41 -8.37
C ARG A 150 14.89 29.05 -7.60
N ALA A 151 14.59 30.05 -6.77
CA ALA A 151 15.61 30.71 -5.95
C ALA A 151 16.18 29.77 -4.86
N GLY A 152 15.36 28.90 -4.27
CA GLY A 152 15.80 27.89 -3.31
C GLY A 152 16.73 26.85 -3.94
N VAL A 153 16.38 26.37 -5.14
CA VAL A 153 17.20 25.41 -5.90
C VAL A 153 18.53 26.04 -6.32
N LEU A 154 18.53 27.27 -6.84
CA LEU A 154 19.78 27.96 -7.23
C LEU A 154 20.72 28.21 -6.04
N LYS A 155 20.19 28.41 -4.83
CA LYS A 155 21.02 28.51 -3.61
C LYS A 155 21.76 27.21 -3.28
N LEU A 156 21.29 26.06 -3.77
CA LEU A 156 21.92 24.75 -3.57
C LEU A 156 22.91 24.40 -4.68
N GLU A 157 23.00 25.20 -5.75
CA GLU A 157 23.81 24.91 -6.93
C GLU A 157 25.30 24.73 -6.57
N ASP A 158 25.88 25.65 -5.82
CA ASP A 158 27.30 25.57 -5.41
C ASP A 158 27.59 24.31 -4.58
N LEU A 159 26.67 23.94 -3.69
CA LEU A 159 26.79 22.73 -2.87
C LEU A 159 26.74 21.46 -3.74
N ILE A 160 25.85 21.43 -4.75
CA ILE A 160 25.78 20.32 -5.70
C ILE A 160 27.10 20.22 -6.48
N TRP A 161 27.64 21.34 -6.97
CA TRP A 161 28.92 21.37 -7.68
C TRP A 161 30.09 20.90 -6.82
N GLU A 162 30.15 21.28 -5.55
CA GLU A 162 31.17 20.79 -4.61
C GLU A 162 31.13 19.26 -4.51
N ARG A 163 29.94 18.67 -4.40
CA ARG A 163 29.75 17.22 -4.27
C ARG A 163 30.03 16.47 -5.57
N LEU A 164 29.68 17.04 -6.71
CA LEU A 164 30.03 16.51 -8.03
C LEU A 164 31.56 16.45 -8.21
N LYS A 165 32.27 17.53 -7.88
CA LYS A 165 33.76 17.54 -7.92
C LYS A 165 34.35 16.48 -7.00
N LEU A 166 33.76 16.24 -5.84
CA LEU A 166 34.19 15.16 -4.94
C LEU A 166 33.94 13.77 -5.54
N LEU A 167 32.84 13.57 -6.26
CA LEU A 167 32.56 12.34 -7.01
C LEU A 167 33.62 12.12 -8.09
N GLU A 168 33.84 13.12 -8.93
CA GLU A 168 34.80 13.10 -10.03
C GLU A 168 36.19 12.70 -9.51
N ASN A 169 36.68 13.39 -8.48
CA ASN A 169 37.97 13.07 -7.87
C ASN A 169 38.06 11.64 -7.31
N LYS A 170 36.96 11.09 -6.79
CA LYS A 170 36.93 9.69 -6.32
C LYS A 170 36.95 8.71 -7.48
N ILE A 171 36.22 9.00 -8.55
CA ILE A 171 36.19 8.20 -9.77
C ILE A 171 37.59 8.19 -10.41
N ASP A 172 38.22 9.36 -10.55
CA ASP A 172 39.55 9.50 -11.14
C ASP A 172 40.61 8.67 -10.39
N ARG A 173 40.54 8.64 -9.04
CA ARG A 173 41.45 7.80 -8.22
C ARG A 173 41.23 6.30 -8.40
N LEU A 174 40.08 5.89 -8.93
CA LEU A 174 39.69 4.50 -9.12
C LEU A 174 39.61 4.12 -10.61
N CYS A 175 40.07 5.00 -11.50
CA CYS A 175 40.03 4.88 -12.97
C CYS A 175 40.46 3.51 -13.50
N ASP A 176 41.48 2.89 -12.91
CA ASP A 176 42.02 1.60 -13.35
C ASP A 176 41.27 0.37 -12.79
N LYS A 177 40.11 0.58 -12.15
CA LYS A 177 39.31 -0.49 -11.53
C LYS A 177 37.87 -0.42 -12.01
N ASP A 178 37.18 -1.57 -11.99
CA ASP A 178 35.74 -1.58 -12.17
C ASP A 178 35.05 -0.84 -11.01
N ILE A 179 34.32 0.22 -11.34
CA ILE A 179 33.61 1.05 -10.36
C ILE A 179 32.13 0.67 -10.34
N ASN A 180 31.66 0.28 -9.16
CA ASN A 180 30.22 0.17 -8.91
C ASN A 180 29.62 1.56 -8.66
N LEU A 181 28.85 2.07 -9.62
CA LEU A 181 28.25 3.41 -9.55
C LEU A 181 27.29 3.57 -8.37
N TYR A 182 26.54 2.52 -7.98
CA TYR A 182 25.66 2.58 -6.81
C TYR A 182 26.46 2.87 -5.52
N ASN A 183 27.61 2.23 -5.35
CA ASN A 183 28.52 2.49 -4.24
C ASN A 183 29.17 3.88 -4.35
N ALA A 184 29.49 4.34 -5.56
CA ALA A 184 30.07 5.65 -5.79
C ALA A 184 29.09 6.78 -5.40
N PHE A 185 27.83 6.68 -5.84
CA PHE A 185 26.78 7.64 -5.49
C PHE A 185 26.39 7.57 -4.01
N SER A 186 26.25 6.37 -3.43
CA SER A 186 25.92 6.24 -1.99
C SER A 186 27.05 6.69 -1.06
N GLY A 187 28.31 6.62 -1.52
CA GLY A 187 29.48 7.13 -0.81
C GLY A 187 29.61 8.66 -0.78
N ILE A 188 28.71 9.39 -1.44
CA ILE A 188 28.58 10.85 -1.38
C ILE A 188 27.35 11.15 -0.57
N ARG A 189 27.51 11.19 0.76
CA ARG A 189 26.44 11.68 1.62
C ARG A 189 26.25 13.18 1.40
N LEU A 190 25.04 13.54 1.00
CA LEU A 190 24.52 14.89 1.10
C LEU A 190 24.02 15.07 2.54
N ILE A 191 24.97 15.29 3.46
CA ILE A 191 24.76 15.43 4.91
C ILE A 191 24.42 14.08 5.59
#